data_AF-A1DQD0-F1
#
_entry.id   AF-A1DQD0-F1
#
_cell.length_a   1.000
_cell.length_b   1.000
_cell.length_c   1.000
_cell.angle_alpha   90.00
_cell.angle_beta   90.00
_cell.angle_gamma   90.00
#
_symmetry.space_group_name_H-M   'P 1'
#
loop_
_entity.id
_entity.type
_entity.pdbx_description
1 polymer ?
#
loop_
_entity_poly.entity_id
_entity_poly.type
_entity_poly.pdbx_seq_one_letter_code
_entity_poly.pdbx_strand_id
1 'polypeptide(L)' 'MMVSFFDQFASPSFLGIPLIAVAIALPWVLFPTPPSRWVNNRLITVETWFINRFTNQLMLP' A
#
# COMPACT_ATOMS: atom_id res chain seq x y z
N MET A 1 -2.32 -0.11 33.11
CA MET A 1 -2.60 1.01 32.17
C MET A 1 -1.40 1.32 31.27
N MET A 2 -0.14 1.28 31.74
CA MET A 2 1.04 1.47 30.87
C MET A 2 1.34 0.26 29.96
N VAL A 3 0.99 -0.96 30.40
CA VAL A 3 1.30 -2.20 29.65
C VAL A 3 0.50 -2.32 28.34
N SER A 4 -0.70 -1.72 28.25
CA SER A 4 -1.56 -1.86 27.08
C SER A 4 -1.30 -0.86 25.96
N PHE A 5 -0.42 0.14 26.15
CA PHE A 5 -0.09 1.08 25.08
C PHE A 5 0.58 0.39 23.88
N PHE A 6 1.22 -0.75 24.11
CA PHE A 6 1.90 -1.49 23.05
C PHE A 6 1.02 -2.53 22.34
N ASP A 7 -0.14 -2.88 22.91
CA ASP A 7 -1.05 -3.87 22.33
C ASP A 7 -1.58 -3.43 20.95
N GLN A 8 -1.69 -2.12 20.71
CA GLN A 8 -2.11 -1.57 19.41
C GLN A 8 -1.09 -1.79 18.27
N PHE A 9 0.17 -2.10 18.59
CA PHE A 9 1.20 -2.40 17.60
C PHE A 9 1.33 -3.90 17.32
N ALA A 10 0.66 -4.74 18.12
CA ALA A 10 0.60 -6.16 17.84
C ALA A 10 -0.14 -6.39 16.50
N SER A 11 0.44 -7.22 15.64
CA SER A 11 -0.19 -7.54 14.36
C SER A 11 -1.51 -8.30 14.60
N PRO A 12 -2.66 -7.77 14.15
CA PRO A 12 -3.94 -8.41 14.40
C PRO A 12 -4.03 -9.75 13.66
N SER A 13 -4.70 -10.71 14.30
CA SER A 13 -5.13 -11.95 13.66
C SER A 13 -6.65 -11.95 13.57
N PHE A 14 -7.18 -12.36 12.42
CA PHE A 14 -8.62 -12.44 12.19
C PHE A 14 -8.93 -13.83 11.63
N LEU A 15 -9.90 -14.54 12.23
CA LEU A 15 -10.26 -15.92 11.85
C LEU A 15 -9.06 -16.88 11.80
N GLY A 16 -8.08 -16.69 12.68
CA GLY A 16 -6.85 -17.50 12.72
C GLY A 16 -5.80 -17.14 11.65
N ILE A 17 -6.06 -16.12 10.82
CA ILE A 17 -5.14 -15.64 9.79
C ILE A 17 -4.39 -14.41 10.31
N PRO A 18 -3.05 -14.39 10.28
CA PRO A 18 -2.26 -13.21 10.62
C PRO A 18 -2.38 -12.15 9.50
N LEU A 19 -2.92 -10.97 9.82
CA LEU A 19 -3.19 -9.94 8.81
C LEU A 19 -1.90 -9.29 8.25
N ILE A 20 -0.77 -9.43 8.94
CA ILE A 20 0.54 -8.98 8.44
C ILE A 20 0.94 -9.69 7.14
N ALA A 21 0.60 -10.98 6.98
CA ALA A 21 0.89 -11.72 5.76
C ALA A 21 0.13 -11.14 4.56
N VAL A 22 -1.15 -10.77 4.77
CA VAL A 22 -1.98 -10.11 3.75
C VAL A 22 -1.41 -8.73 3.43
N ALA A 23 -1.07 -7.94 4.46
CA ALA A 23 -0.53 -6.59 4.27
C ALA A 23 0.77 -6.57 3.45
N ILE A 24 1.64 -7.58 3.61
CA ILE A 24 2.90 -7.69 2.84
C ILE A 24 2.63 -8.14 1.39
N ALA A 25 1.66 -9.03 1.16
CA ALA A 25 1.37 -9.56 -0.17
C ALA A 25 0.51 -8.62 -1.04
N LEU A 26 -0.37 -7.85 -0.41
CA LEU A 26 -1.37 -7.01 -1.08
C LEU A 26 -0.79 -5.94 -2.04
N PRO A 27 0.36 -5.29 -1.77
CA PRO A 27 0.98 -4.35 -2.70
C PRO A 27 1.28 -4.93 -4.09
N TRP A 28 1.61 -6.22 -4.20
CA TRP A 28 1.90 -6.84 -5.50
C TRP A 28 0.66 -6.92 -6.40
N VAL A 29 -0.53 -6.92 -5.81
CA VAL A 29 -1.80 -6.91 -6.54
C VAL A 29 -2.24 -5.47 -6.84
N LEU A 30 -2.06 -4.56 -5.88
CA LEU A 30 -2.50 -3.17 -6.01
C LEU A 30 -1.60 -2.32 -6.92
N PHE A 31 -0.33 -2.66 -7.06
CA PHE A 31 0.63 -1.90 -7.87
C PHE A 31 1.29 -2.81 -8.91
N PRO A 32 0.56 -3.18 -9.97
CA PRO A 32 1.06 -4.07 -10.99
C PRO A 32 2.23 -3.44 -11.74
N THR A 33 3.17 -4.28 -12.19
CA THR A 33 4.28 -3.82 -13.02
C THR A 33 3.77 -3.40 -14.41
N PRO A 34 4.25 -2.25 -14.94
CA PRO A 34 3.87 -1.83 -16.29
C PRO A 34 4.27 -2.85 -17.36
N PRO A 35 3.37 -3.19 -18.30
CA PRO A 35 3.71 -4.09 -19.39
C PRO A 35 4.74 -3.45 -20.33
N SER A 36 5.55 -4.25 -21.03
CA SER A 36 6.53 -3.81 -22.05
C SER A 36 5.88 -3.31 -23.35
N ARG A 37 4.76 -2.60 -23.24
CA ARG A 37 4.04 -1.99 -24.35
C ARG A 37 4.29 -0.49 -24.36
N TRP A 38 4.14 0.12 -25.52
CA TRP A 38 4.35 1.56 -25.68
C TRP A 38 3.31 2.42 -24.93
N VAL A 39 2.09 1.91 -24.73
CA VAL A 39 0.99 2.61 -24.06
C VAL A 39 0.58 1.87 -22.78
N ASN A 40 0.55 2.60 -21.67
CA ASN A 40 0.06 2.11 -20.38
C ASN A 40 -1.46 1.93 -20.40
N ASN A 41 -1.96 0.98 -19.59
CA ASN A 41 -3.39 0.85 -19.39
C ASN A 41 -3.91 1.97 -18.46
N ARG A 42 -5.24 2.17 -18.46
CA ARG A 42 -5.89 3.26 -17.71
C ARG A 42 -5.59 3.21 -16.21
N LEU A 43 -5.51 2.01 -15.63
CA LEU A 43 -5.23 1.82 -14.20
C LEU A 43 -3.85 2.38 -13.84
N ILE A 44 -2.81 1.92 -14.54
CA ILE A 44 -1.42 2.34 -14.31
C ILE A 44 -1.24 3.84 -14.55
N THR A 45 -1.94 4.41 -15.52
CA THR A 45 -1.92 5.86 -15.75
C THR A 45 -2.46 6.63 -14.56
N VAL A 46 -3.59 6.20 -13.98
CA VAL A 46 -4.19 6.86 -12.81
C VAL A 46 -3.31 6.68 -11.56
N GLU A 47 -2.78 5.48 -11.33
CA GLU A 47 -1.85 5.20 -10.22
C GLU A 47 -0.60 6.09 -10.30
N THR A 48 0.02 6.15 -11.47
CA THR A 48 1.22 6.96 -11.70
C THR A 48 0.93 8.44 -11.49
N TRP A 49 -0.22 8.93 -11.97
CA TRP A 49 -0.62 10.32 -11.77
C TRP A 49 -0.86 10.64 -10.29
N PHE A 50 -1.55 9.75 -9.58
CA PHE A 50 -1.79 9.89 -8.14
C PHE A 50 -0.48 9.94 -7.36
N ILE A 51 0.43 8.98 -7.58
CA ILE A 51 1.73 8.94 -6.90
C ILE A 51 2.51 10.23 -7.17
N ASN A 52 2.61 10.67 -8.43
CA ASN A 52 3.33 11.90 -8.76
C ASN A 52 2.74 13.13 -8.08
N ARG A 53 1.40 13.27 -8.06
CA ARG A 53 0.75 14.43 -7.41
C ARG A 53 0.88 14.36 -5.90
N PHE A 54 0.74 13.18 -5.32
CA PHE A 54 0.90 12.97 -3.88
C PHE A 54 2.33 13.28 -3.43
N THR A 55 3.34 12.77 -4.14
CA THR A 55 4.75 13.08 -3.86
C THR A 55 5.03 14.57 -4.00
N ASN A 56 4.48 15.24 -5.02
CA ASN A 56 4.62 16.68 -5.14
C ASN A 56 4.01 17.41 -3.93
N GLN A 57 2.81 17.03 -3.48
CA GLN A 57 2.16 17.62 -2.32
C GLN A 57 2.93 17.37 -1.01
N LEU A 58 3.48 16.17 -0.84
CA LEU A 58 4.26 15.80 0.33
C LEU A 58 5.58 16.59 0.43
N MET A 59 6.13 17.01 -0.71
CA MET A 59 7.36 17.80 -0.79
C MET A 59 7.12 19.32 -0.79
N LEU A 60 5.85 19.75 -0.75
CA LEU A 60 5.57 21.16 -0.46
C LEU A 60 5.86 21.43 1.02
N PRO A 61 6.44 22.59 1.34
CA PRO A 61 6.70 22.99 2.73
C PRO A 61 5.41 23.22 3.52
#